data_AF-A0A8T4Z631-F1
#
_entry.id   AF-A0A8T4Z631-F1
#
_cell.length_a   1.000
_cell.length_b   1.000
_cell.length_c   1.000
_cell.angle_alpha   90.00
_cell.angle_beta   90.00
_cell.angle_gamma   90.00
#
_symmetry.space_group_name_H-M   'P 1'
#
loop_
_entity.id
_entity.type
_entity.pdbx_description
1 polymer ?
#
loop_
_entity_poly.entity_id
_entity_poly.type
_entity_poly.pdbx_seq_one_letter_code
_entity_poly.pdbx_strand_id
1 'polypeptide(L)'
;MKYIYEESHRAKLVRTGSNLVEIGVIADDLTGANDTGVQFSKQGLRTIVLTRVESLKDMPRDIDVIVIDTESRALPSSLAYDRVKIAAEKLVEAEVPIIYKKIDSTLKGNVGSELDGVMDVTGIKTAIVAPAFPANKRITVGGYQLVNQVPLSKTEAAFDPVTPVRESHVPTLIARQSRRKVGYVGLAAVMELQSLEESLRECIQRGEEIIVL
;
A
#
# COMPACT_ATOMS: atom_id res chain seq x y z
N MET A 1 23.06 -7.90 2.79
CA MET A 1 22.15 -7.72 1.64
C MET A 1 22.77 -6.67 0.72
N LYS A 2 23.11 -7.01 -0.53
CA LYS A 2 23.67 -6.07 -1.52
C LYS A 2 22.60 -5.86 -2.60
N TYR A 3 21.97 -4.69 -2.62
CA TYR A 3 21.18 -4.27 -3.77
C TYR A 3 22.17 -3.80 -4.84
N ILE A 4 22.19 -4.45 -6.01
CA ILE A 4 22.96 -3.96 -7.15
C ILE A 4 22.00 -3.09 -7.96
N TYR A 5 22.22 -1.78 -7.89
CA TYR A 5 21.61 -0.81 -8.80
C TYR A 5 22.35 -0.90 -10.14
N GLU A 6 21.68 -1.38 -11.19
CA GLU A 6 22.16 -1.22 -12.58
C GLU A 6 21.45 -0.02 -13.24
N GLU A 7 22.23 0.80 -13.95
CA GLU A 7 21.90 2.11 -14.57
C GLU A 7 20.81 2.12 -15.66
N SER A 8 19.95 1.10 -15.75
CA SER A 8 18.72 1.19 -16.54
C SER A 8 17.57 1.51 -15.61
N HIS A 9 16.69 2.47 -15.97
CA HIS A 9 15.66 3.10 -15.12
C HIS A 9 14.52 2.16 -14.62
N ARG A 10 14.82 0.92 -14.25
CA ARG A 10 13.90 -0.06 -13.67
C ARG A 10 14.62 -0.85 -12.59
N ALA A 11 14.19 -0.70 -11.34
CA ALA A 11 14.56 -1.63 -10.27
C ALA A 11 14.09 -3.03 -10.69
N LYS A 12 15.03 -3.96 -10.94
CA LYS A 12 14.73 -5.38 -11.11
C LYS A 12 14.86 -6.04 -9.75
N LEU A 13 13.79 -6.66 -9.25
CA LEU A 13 13.94 -7.65 -8.18
C LEU A 13 14.74 -8.82 -8.75
N VAL A 14 15.93 -9.05 -8.22
CA VAL A 14 16.79 -10.17 -8.60
C VAL A 14 16.43 -11.36 -7.72
N ARG A 15 16.10 -12.50 -8.33
CA ARG A 15 15.81 -13.76 -7.64
C ARG A 15 16.96 -14.14 -6.73
N THR A 16 16.78 -14.02 -5.42
CA THR A 16 17.61 -14.74 -4.46
C THR A 16 17.04 -16.15 -4.33
N GLY A 17 17.85 -17.18 -4.59
CA GLY A 17 17.42 -18.57 -4.73
C GLY A 17 16.90 -19.27 -3.45
N SER A 18 16.08 -18.59 -2.64
CA SER A 18 15.37 -19.15 -1.49
C SER A 18 13.90 -19.42 -1.85
N ASN A 19 13.39 -20.58 -1.46
CA ASN A 19 12.01 -21.06 -1.65
C ASN A 19 10.96 -20.30 -0.79
N LEU A 20 11.09 -18.98 -0.65
CA LEU A 20 10.25 -18.16 0.22
C LEU A 20 9.58 -17.08 -0.60
N VAL A 21 8.29 -16.86 -0.32
CA VAL A 21 7.51 -15.76 -0.86
C VAL A 21 8.19 -14.45 -0.44
N GLU A 22 8.54 -13.60 -1.40
CA GLU A 22 9.30 -12.38 -1.12
C GLU A 22 8.36 -11.20 -0.81
N ILE A 23 7.16 -11.16 -1.40
CA ILE A 23 6.21 -10.06 -1.24
C ILE A 23 4.80 -10.59 -0.92
N GLY A 24 4.22 -10.07 0.17
CA GLY A 24 2.84 -10.26 0.55
C GLY A 24 2.05 -8.98 0.29
N VAL A 25 1.11 -9.02 -0.65
CA VAL A 25 0.19 -7.92 -0.92
C VAL A 25 -1.09 -8.14 -0.15
N ILE A 26 -1.59 -7.11 0.52
CA ILE A 26 -2.93 -7.10 1.12
C ILE A 26 -3.76 -6.07 0.33
N ALA A 27 -4.78 -6.51 -0.39
CA ALA A 27 -5.66 -5.67 -1.19
C ALA A 27 -7.05 -5.60 -0.58
N ASP A 28 -7.66 -4.41 -0.58
CA ASP A 28 -8.98 -4.16 0.01
C ASP A 28 -10.15 -4.62 -0.87
N ASP A 29 -9.90 -4.95 -2.14
CA ASP A 29 -10.86 -5.52 -3.08
C ASP A 29 -10.21 -6.43 -4.14
N LEU A 30 -11.04 -7.28 -4.76
CA LEU A 30 -10.62 -8.22 -5.79
C LEU A 30 -10.04 -7.55 -7.06
N THR A 31 -10.59 -6.40 -7.46
CA THR A 31 -10.12 -5.70 -8.67
C THR A 31 -8.71 -5.15 -8.45
N GLY A 32 -8.47 -4.49 -7.32
CA GLY A 32 -7.14 -4.01 -6.93
C GLY A 32 -6.15 -5.14 -6.69
N ALA A 33 -6.61 -6.29 -6.16
CA ALA A 33 -5.80 -7.49 -6.02
C ALA A 33 -5.31 -8.01 -7.39
N ASN A 34 -6.22 -8.19 -8.33
CA ASN A 34 -5.89 -8.68 -9.68
C ASN A 34 -5.03 -7.70 -10.47
N ASP A 35 -5.33 -6.39 -10.42
CA ASP A 35 -4.50 -5.38 -11.08
C ASP A 35 -3.05 -5.43 -10.56
N THR A 36 -2.88 -5.46 -9.23
CA THR A 36 -1.55 -5.56 -8.60
C THR A 36 -0.85 -6.86 -8.98
N GLY A 37 -1.57 -7.98 -8.94
CA GLY A 37 -1.03 -9.29 -9.31
C GLY A 37 -0.52 -9.33 -10.76
N VAL A 38 -1.26 -8.71 -11.69
CA VAL A 38 -0.83 -8.56 -13.09
C VAL A 38 0.42 -7.69 -13.21
N GLN A 39 0.57 -6.62 -12.42
CA GLN A 39 1.78 -5.78 -12.48
C GLN A 39 3.03 -6.56 -12.05
N PHE A 40 2.97 -7.36 -10.98
CA PHE A 40 4.08 -8.21 -10.55
C PHE A 40 4.38 -9.33 -11.56
N SER A 41 3.33 -9.98 -12.10
CA SER A 41 3.49 -11.00 -13.14
C SER A 41 4.17 -10.46 -14.40
N LYS A 42 3.86 -9.23 -14.82
CA LYS A 42 4.54 -8.55 -15.93
C LYS A 42 6.03 -8.28 -15.68
N GLN A 43 6.47 -8.27 -14.42
CA GLN A 43 7.90 -8.20 -14.06
C GLN A 43 8.57 -9.59 -13.98
N GLY A 44 7.85 -10.67 -14.33
CA GLY A 44 8.36 -12.04 -14.30
C GLY A 44 8.25 -12.74 -12.94
N LEU A 45 7.54 -12.15 -11.98
CA LEU A 45 7.33 -12.72 -10.66
C LEU A 45 6.09 -13.63 -10.66
N ARG A 46 6.26 -14.86 -10.19
CA ARG A 46 5.15 -15.82 -10.05
C ARG A 46 4.24 -15.34 -8.95
N THR A 47 3.05 -14.97 -9.35
CA THR A 47 2.11 -14.26 -8.50
C THR A 47 0.82 -15.06 -8.41
N ILE A 48 0.29 -15.21 -7.20
CA ILE A 48 -1.07 -15.74 -6.99
C ILE A 48 -1.96 -14.67 -6.37
N VAL A 49 -3.26 -14.78 -6.61
CA VAL A 49 -4.28 -14.02 -5.88
C VAL A 49 -5.12 -15.02 -5.06
N LEU A 50 -5.23 -14.77 -3.77
CA LEU A 50 -6.00 -15.54 -2.80
C LEU A 50 -7.22 -14.72 -2.38
N THR A 51 -8.40 -15.30 -2.57
CA THR A 51 -9.68 -14.74 -2.07
C THR A 51 -10.01 -15.20 -0.65
N ARG A 52 -9.22 -16.15 -0.12
CA ARG A 52 -9.35 -16.69 1.23
C ARG A 52 -7.97 -16.83 1.84
N VAL A 53 -7.76 -16.17 2.99
CA VAL A 53 -6.46 -16.13 3.67
C VAL A 53 -6.01 -17.52 4.14
N GLU A 54 -6.96 -18.43 4.42
CA GLU A 54 -6.67 -19.77 4.90
C GLU A 54 -5.94 -20.63 3.86
N SER A 55 -6.13 -20.31 2.57
CA SER A 55 -5.46 -21.00 1.45
C SER A 55 -3.95 -20.78 1.39
N LEU A 56 -3.40 -19.87 2.22
CA LEU A 56 -1.96 -19.63 2.31
C LEU A 56 -1.18 -20.91 2.68
N LYS A 57 -1.79 -21.82 3.44
CA LYS A 57 -1.15 -23.07 3.90
C LYS A 57 -0.93 -24.09 2.79
N ASP A 58 -1.76 -24.04 1.74
CA ASP A 58 -1.76 -25.01 0.63
C ASP A 58 -0.99 -24.48 -0.59
N MET A 59 -0.20 -23.43 -0.39
CA MET A 59 0.47 -22.70 -1.46
C MET A 59 1.61 -23.51 -2.11
N PRO A 60 1.74 -23.45 -3.45
CA PRO A 60 2.91 -23.97 -4.12
C PRO A 60 4.19 -23.32 -3.57
N ARG A 61 5.25 -24.11 -3.42
CA ARG A 61 6.55 -23.66 -2.85
C ARG A 61 7.36 -22.73 -3.77
N ASP A 62 6.76 -22.28 -4.87
CA ASP A 62 7.45 -21.68 -6.00
C ASP A 62 6.74 -20.40 -6.46
N ILE A 63 6.35 -19.59 -5.48
CA ILE A 63 5.62 -18.33 -5.65
C ILE A 63 6.45 -17.20 -5.06
N ASP A 64 6.58 -16.12 -5.82
CA ASP A 64 7.40 -14.97 -5.45
C ASP A 64 6.53 -13.89 -4.79
N VAL A 65 5.25 -13.77 -5.21
CA VAL A 65 4.29 -12.78 -4.70
C VAL A 65 2.95 -13.45 -4.37
N ILE A 66 2.43 -13.16 -3.18
CA ILE A 66 1.07 -13.55 -2.79
C ILE A 66 0.23 -12.30 -2.61
N VAL A 67 -0.91 -12.24 -3.30
CA VAL A 67 -1.90 -11.17 -3.13
C VAL A 67 -3.10 -11.72 -2.39
N ILE A 68 -3.42 -11.14 -1.25
CA ILE A 68 -4.58 -11.50 -0.44
C ILE A 68 -5.65 -10.42 -0.63
N ASP A 69 -6.81 -10.80 -1.14
CA ASP A 69 -7.99 -9.96 -1.19
C ASP A 69 -8.77 -10.08 0.12
N THR A 70 -8.98 -8.95 0.80
CA THR A 70 -9.67 -8.88 2.09
C THR A 70 -11.14 -8.48 1.96
N GLU A 71 -11.61 -8.07 0.78
CA GLU A 71 -12.97 -7.55 0.55
C GLU A 71 -13.40 -6.56 1.65
N SER A 72 -12.48 -5.67 2.03
CA SER A 72 -12.58 -4.80 3.22
C SER A 72 -13.00 -3.37 2.90
N ARG A 73 -12.95 -2.96 1.62
CA ARG A 73 -13.24 -1.58 1.19
C ARG A 73 -14.56 -1.04 1.71
N ALA A 74 -15.63 -1.81 1.55
CA ALA A 74 -17.00 -1.41 1.88
C ALA A 74 -17.39 -1.73 3.34
N LEU A 75 -16.48 -2.30 4.14
CA LEU A 75 -16.79 -2.69 5.50
C LEU A 75 -16.76 -1.49 6.45
N PRO A 76 -17.44 -1.60 7.61
CA PRO A 76 -17.16 -0.74 8.76
C PRO A 76 -15.67 -0.78 9.11
N SER A 77 -15.13 0.38 9.52
CA SER A 77 -13.71 0.60 9.81
C SER A 77 -13.07 -0.45 10.75
N SER A 78 -13.80 -0.92 11.76
CA SER A 78 -13.32 -1.94 12.71
C SER A 78 -13.19 -3.32 12.05
N LEU A 79 -14.18 -3.70 11.24
CA LEU A 79 -14.14 -4.98 10.51
C LEU A 79 -13.09 -4.96 9.39
N ALA A 80 -12.88 -3.82 8.74
CA ALA A 80 -11.80 -3.65 7.79
C ALA A 80 -10.42 -3.85 8.46
N TYR A 81 -10.21 -3.22 9.62
CA TYR A 81 -9.03 -3.42 10.47
C TYR A 81 -8.83 -4.89 10.81
N ASP A 82 -9.86 -5.59 11.31
CA ASP A 82 -9.75 -7.00 11.71
C ASP A 82 -9.40 -7.91 10.53
N ARG A 83 -9.98 -7.68 9.35
CA ARG A 83 -9.70 -8.50 8.17
C ARG A 83 -8.26 -8.33 7.68
N VAL A 84 -7.76 -7.10 7.60
CA VAL A 84 -6.38 -6.88 7.15
C VAL A 84 -5.36 -7.31 8.20
N LYS A 85 -5.74 -7.25 9.49
CA LYS A 85 -4.95 -7.77 10.60
C LYS A 85 -4.73 -9.28 10.44
N ILE A 86 -5.80 -10.04 10.21
CA ILE A 86 -5.71 -11.50 9.98
C ILE A 86 -4.84 -11.82 8.75
N ALA A 87 -4.98 -11.05 7.66
CA ALA A 87 -4.15 -11.22 6.48
C ALA A 87 -2.66 -10.97 6.79
N ALA A 88 -2.36 -9.90 7.53
CA ALA A 88 -1.00 -9.58 7.96
C ALA A 88 -0.43 -10.65 8.90
N GLU A 89 -1.23 -11.21 9.82
CA GLU A 89 -0.79 -12.27 10.75
C GLU A 89 -0.34 -13.49 9.98
N LYS A 90 -1.09 -13.87 8.93
CA LYS A 90 -0.75 -15.02 8.09
C LYS A 90 0.51 -14.79 7.26
N LEU A 91 0.74 -13.57 6.77
CA LEU A 91 1.97 -13.22 6.07
C LEU A 91 3.19 -13.21 7.01
N VAL A 92 3.03 -12.73 8.25
CA VAL A 92 4.08 -12.76 9.28
C VAL A 92 4.38 -14.19 9.72
N GLU A 93 3.36 -15.03 9.94
CA GLU A 93 3.51 -16.47 10.24
C GLU A 93 4.25 -17.21 9.12
N ALA A 94 4.06 -16.79 7.86
CA ALA A 94 4.74 -17.31 6.69
C ALA A 94 6.12 -16.67 6.43
N GLU A 95 6.62 -15.84 7.36
CA GLU A 95 7.92 -15.18 7.30
C GLU A 95 8.14 -14.33 6.03
N VAL A 96 7.05 -13.75 5.49
CA VAL A 96 7.12 -12.91 4.29
C VAL A 96 7.79 -11.58 4.62
N PRO A 97 8.92 -11.23 3.97
CA PRO A 97 9.76 -10.11 4.42
C PRO A 97 9.22 -8.73 4.00
N ILE A 98 8.44 -8.66 2.93
CA ILE A 98 7.90 -7.39 2.41
C ILE A 98 6.38 -7.47 2.39
N ILE A 99 5.73 -6.56 3.11
CA ILE A 99 4.28 -6.40 3.05
C ILE A 99 3.93 -5.13 2.29
N TYR A 100 3.14 -5.27 1.24
CA TYR A 100 2.61 -4.17 0.44
C TYR A 100 1.11 -4.06 0.66
N LYS A 101 0.67 -3.03 1.41
CA LYS A 101 -0.75 -2.73 1.52
C LYS A 101 -1.22 -2.01 0.26
N LYS A 102 -1.97 -2.70 -0.60
CA LYS A 102 -2.63 -2.08 -1.74
C LYS A 102 -3.84 -1.29 -1.24
N ILE A 103 -3.91 -0.02 -1.64
CA ILE A 103 -5.01 0.91 -1.39
C ILE A 103 -5.64 1.34 -2.72
N ASP A 104 -6.91 1.73 -2.70
CA ASP A 104 -7.56 2.31 -3.87
C ASP A 104 -6.87 3.63 -4.30
N SER A 105 -6.64 3.80 -5.61
CA SER A 105 -5.97 5.00 -6.14
C SER A 105 -6.83 6.27 -6.05
N THR A 106 -8.14 6.09 -5.83
CA THR A 106 -9.10 7.15 -5.49
C THR A 106 -9.42 7.18 -4.00
N LEU A 107 -8.60 6.54 -3.16
CA LEU A 107 -8.67 6.54 -1.70
C LEU A 107 -10.02 6.13 -1.10
N LYS A 108 -10.79 5.31 -1.83
CA LYS A 108 -12.01 4.70 -1.29
C LYS A 108 -11.69 3.70 -0.18
N GLY A 109 -12.63 3.56 0.75
CA GLY A 109 -12.54 2.62 1.85
C GLY A 109 -11.78 3.14 3.07
N ASN A 110 -11.17 2.21 3.80
CA ASN A 110 -10.71 2.40 5.17
C ASN A 110 -9.18 2.49 5.27
N VAL A 111 -8.55 3.31 4.43
CA VAL A 111 -7.07 3.41 4.30
C VAL A 111 -6.37 3.50 5.65
N GLY A 112 -6.79 4.41 6.54
CA GLY A 112 -6.13 4.59 7.83
C GLY A 112 -6.27 3.40 8.78
N SER A 113 -7.49 2.86 8.93
CA SER A 113 -7.70 1.73 9.85
C SER A 113 -7.08 0.43 9.31
N GLU A 114 -7.00 0.26 8.00
CA GLU A 114 -6.31 -0.87 7.42
C GLU A 114 -4.79 -0.78 7.64
N LEU A 115 -4.20 0.40 7.48
CA LEU A 115 -2.78 0.62 7.81
C LEU A 115 -2.51 0.34 9.29
N ASP A 116 -3.39 0.78 10.18
CA ASP A 116 -3.29 0.49 11.61
C ASP A 116 -3.20 -1.02 11.89
N GLY A 117 -4.08 -1.81 11.28
CA GLY A 117 -4.14 -3.26 11.46
C GLY A 117 -2.90 -3.98 10.97
N VAL A 118 -2.37 -3.59 9.81
CA VAL A 118 -1.12 -4.15 9.28
C VAL A 118 0.06 -3.76 10.17
N MET A 119 0.15 -2.49 10.59
CA MET A 119 1.28 -2.00 11.41
C MET A 119 1.30 -2.62 12.81
N ASP A 120 0.13 -2.88 13.42
CA ASP A 120 0.06 -3.54 14.74
C ASP A 120 0.63 -4.96 14.74
N VAL A 121 0.38 -5.70 13.67
CA VAL A 121 0.81 -7.10 13.54
C VAL A 121 2.29 -7.19 13.19
N THR A 122 2.71 -6.36 12.24
CA THR A 122 4.08 -6.38 11.73
C THR A 122 5.06 -5.71 12.69
N GLY A 123 4.57 -4.87 13.61
CA GLY A 123 5.39 -4.10 14.54
C GLY A 123 6.25 -3.02 13.87
N ILE A 124 6.01 -2.73 12.58
CA ILE A 124 6.73 -1.65 11.88
C ILE A 124 6.34 -0.30 12.47
N LYS A 125 7.34 0.57 12.63
CA LYS A 125 7.13 1.90 13.21
C LYS A 125 6.68 2.94 12.19
N THR A 126 6.95 2.68 10.90
CA THR A 126 6.71 3.64 9.84
C THR A 126 6.20 2.94 8.59
N ALA A 127 5.12 3.45 8.01
CA ALA A 127 4.59 3.06 6.72
C ALA A 127 4.67 4.25 5.73
N ILE A 128 5.01 3.96 4.47
CA ILE A 128 5.01 4.94 3.38
C ILE A 128 3.75 4.77 2.56
N VAL A 129 3.04 5.86 2.30
CA VAL A 129 1.81 5.90 1.50
C VAL A 129 2.05 6.75 0.26
N ALA A 130 2.08 6.12 -0.91
CA ALA A 130 2.24 6.78 -2.21
C ALA A 130 1.04 6.45 -3.11
N PRO A 131 -0.07 7.21 -3.04
CA PRO A 131 -1.30 6.90 -3.77
C PRO A 131 -1.30 7.38 -5.22
N ALA A 132 -0.26 8.11 -5.65
CA ALA A 132 -0.11 8.56 -7.02
C ALA A 132 -0.03 7.36 -7.98
N PHE A 133 -0.76 7.45 -9.08
CA PHE A 133 -0.60 6.54 -10.22
C PHE A 133 -0.66 7.35 -11.53
N PRO A 134 0.44 8.03 -11.90
CA PRO A 134 0.44 8.99 -13.00
C PRO A 134 0.03 8.41 -14.35
N ALA A 135 0.39 7.16 -14.63
CA ALA A 135 -0.03 6.46 -15.86
C ALA A 135 -1.56 6.40 -16.01
N ASN A 136 -2.28 6.34 -14.89
CA ASN A 136 -3.74 6.40 -14.84
C ASN A 136 -4.26 7.79 -14.47
N LYS A 137 -3.48 8.86 -14.62
CA LYS A 137 -3.88 10.26 -14.34
C LYS A 137 -4.29 10.50 -12.88
N ARG A 138 -3.71 9.74 -11.94
CA ARG A 138 -3.83 9.96 -10.48
C ARG A 138 -2.52 10.59 -10.00
N ILE A 139 -2.59 11.78 -9.44
CA ILE A 139 -1.41 12.57 -9.05
C ILE A 139 -1.57 13.03 -7.61
N THR A 140 -0.50 12.93 -6.82
CA THR A 140 -0.42 13.51 -5.48
C THR A 140 0.52 14.71 -5.53
N VAL A 141 0.05 15.90 -5.15
CA VAL A 141 0.86 17.12 -5.11
C VAL A 141 0.41 18.02 -3.98
N GLY A 142 1.35 18.53 -3.18
CA GLY A 142 1.03 19.30 -1.96
C GLY A 142 0.17 18.52 -0.96
N GLY A 143 0.26 17.19 -0.95
CA GLY A 143 -0.58 16.30 -0.16
C GLY A 143 -1.99 16.08 -0.72
N TYR A 144 -2.35 16.70 -1.84
CA TYR A 144 -3.66 16.56 -2.47
C TYR A 144 -3.65 15.51 -3.57
N GLN A 145 -4.61 14.57 -3.53
CA GLN A 145 -4.87 13.62 -4.60
C GLN A 145 -5.77 14.25 -5.67
N LEU A 146 -5.33 14.15 -6.92
CA LEU A 146 -6.04 14.60 -8.12
C LEU A 146 -6.34 13.40 -9.02
N VAL A 147 -7.54 13.39 -9.63
CA VAL A 147 -7.93 12.45 -10.70
C VAL A 147 -8.25 13.26 -11.92
N ASN A 148 -7.59 13.00 -13.06
CA ASN A 148 -7.75 13.80 -14.28
C ASN A 148 -7.59 15.32 -14.03
N GLN A 149 -6.62 15.71 -13.19
CA GLN A 149 -6.36 17.09 -12.77
C GLN A 149 -7.47 17.74 -11.91
N VAL A 150 -8.48 16.97 -11.50
CA VAL A 150 -9.56 17.43 -10.62
C VAL A 150 -9.30 16.94 -9.20
N PRO A 151 -9.45 17.77 -8.15
CA PRO A 151 -9.37 17.32 -6.77
C PRO A 151 -10.27 16.14 -6.49
N LEU A 152 -9.76 15.11 -5.80
CA LEU A 152 -10.46 13.85 -5.58
C LEU A 152 -11.91 14.02 -5.06
N SER A 153 -12.11 14.95 -4.11
CA SER A 153 -13.41 15.30 -3.53
C SER A 153 -14.42 15.94 -4.50
N LYS A 154 -14.00 16.24 -5.73
CA LYS A 154 -14.80 16.82 -6.82
C LYS A 154 -14.93 15.87 -8.01
N THR A 155 -14.56 14.61 -7.85
CA THR A 155 -14.65 13.56 -8.87
C THR A 155 -15.82 12.63 -8.60
N GLU A 156 -16.03 11.63 -9.47
CA GLU A 156 -17.01 10.56 -9.25
C GLU A 156 -16.80 9.81 -7.92
N ALA A 157 -15.56 9.73 -7.41
CA ALA A 157 -15.25 9.08 -6.14
C ALA A 157 -15.94 9.76 -4.95
N ALA A 158 -16.23 11.07 -5.03
CA ALA A 158 -16.95 11.79 -3.99
C ALA A 158 -18.43 11.40 -3.89
N PHE A 159 -18.97 10.82 -4.96
CA PHE A 159 -20.36 10.40 -5.09
C PHE A 159 -20.50 8.86 -5.15
N ASP A 160 -19.44 8.12 -4.84
CA ASP A 160 -19.51 6.66 -4.73
C ASP A 160 -20.60 6.26 -3.72
N PRO A 161 -21.53 5.36 -4.09
CA PRO A 161 -22.71 5.08 -3.27
C PRO A 161 -22.39 4.34 -1.98
N VAL A 162 -21.20 3.73 -1.87
CA VAL A 162 -20.81 2.89 -0.74
C VAL A 162 -19.70 3.56 0.07
N THR A 163 -18.71 4.12 -0.60
CA THR A 163 -17.47 4.64 -0.01
C THR A 163 -17.11 6.04 -0.54
N PRO A 164 -17.96 7.05 -0.30
CA PRO A 164 -17.75 8.40 -0.85
C PRO A 164 -16.51 9.06 -0.27
N VAL A 165 -15.65 9.61 -1.13
CA VAL A 165 -14.40 10.27 -0.73
C VAL A 165 -14.55 11.79 -0.77
N ARG A 166 -14.70 12.41 0.39
CA ARG A 166 -14.98 13.85 0.54
C ARG A 166 -13.75 14.70 0.86
N GLU A 167 -12.60 14.07 1.07
CA GLU A 167 -11.34 14.72 1.40
C GLU A 167 -10.33 14.49 0.27
N SER A 168 -9.67 15.54 -0.20
CA SER A 168 -8.64 15.43 -1.23
C SER A 168 -7.24 15.46 -0.65
N HIS A 169 -7.07 16.06 0.54
CA HIS A 169 -5.79 16.10 1.23
C HIS A 169 -5.54 14.76 1.94
N VAL A 170 -4.65 13.95 1.37
CA VAL A 170 -4.36 12.57 1.78
C VAL A 170 -3.92 12.47 3.24
N PRO A 171 -3.00 13.32 3.75
CA PRO A 171 -2.63 13.28 5.16
C PRO A 171 -3.83 13.49 6.10
N THR A 172 -4.73 14.43 5.76
CA THR A 172 -5.94 14.68 6.55
C THR A 172 -6.94 13.53 6.45
N LEU A 173 -7.08 12.91 5.28
CA LEU A 173 -7.95 11.74 5.11
C LEU A 173 -7.49 10.59 6.01
N ILE A 174 -6.20 10.27 5.97
CA ILE A 174 -5.63 9.17 6.76
C ILE A 174 -5.68 9.49 8.26
N ALA A 175 -5.34 10.71 8.67
CA ALA A 175 -5.37 11.12 10.07
C ALA A 175 -6.77 11.08 10.70
N ARG A 176 -7.84 11.15 9.89
CA ARG A 176 -9.23 10.97 10.36
C ARG A 176 -9.61 9.49 10.55
N GLN A 177 -8.89 8.57 9.92
CA GLN A 177 -9.19 7.13 9.92
C GLN A 177 -8.20 6.29 10.76
N SER A 178 -7.05 6.85 11.09
CA SER A 178 -5.98 6.19 11.85
C SER A 178 -5.74 6.91 13.17
N ARG A 179 -5.31 6.16 14.19
CA ARG A 179 -4.83 6.73 15.46
C ARG A 179 -3.37 7.17 15.42
N ARG A 180 -2.66 6.87 14.33
CA ARG A 180 -1.22 7.11 14.18
C ARG A 180 -0.96 8.54 13.70
N LYS A 181 0.22 9.05 14.07
CA LYS A 181 0.64 10.38 13.61
C LYS A 181 1.00 10.33 12.12
N VAL A 182 0.35 11.18 11.32
CA VAL A 182 0.55 11.24 9.86
C VAL A 182 1.50 12.39 9.49
N GLY A 183 2.52 12.07 8.71
CA GLY A 183 3.49 12.98 8.10
C GLY A 183 3.28 13.16 6.60
N TYR A 184 3.99 14.11 6.02
CA TYR A 184 3.97 14.39 4.57
C TYR A 184 5.35 14.81 4.08
N VAL A 185 5.76 14.27 2.94
CA VAL A 185 6.96 14.69 2.20
C VAL A 185 6.53 15.25 0.85
N GLY A 186 6.98 16.47 0.55
CA GLY A 186 6.64 17.18 -0.68
C GLY A 186 7.22 16.54 -1.94
N LEU A 187 6.51 16.68 -3.07
CA LEU A 187 6.97 16.20 -4.39
C LEU A 187 8.38 16.70 -4.74
N ALA A 188 8.73 17.94 -4.37
CA ALA A 188 10.07 18.49 -4.60
C ALA A 188 11.17 17.66 -3.92
N ALA A 189 10.93 17.17 -2.70
CA ALA A 189 11.86 16.28 -2.01
C ALA A 189 11.84 14.87 -2.61
N VAL A 190 10.68 14.36 -3.04
CA VAL A 190 10.57 13.03 -3.69
C VAL A 190 11.38 12.95 -5.00
N MET A 191 11.55 14.07 -5.71
CA MET A 191 12.27 14.12 -6.98
C MET A 191 13.80 14.01 -6.84
N GLU A 192 14.36 14.09 -5.64
CA GLU A 192 15.80 14.01 -5.38
C GLU A 192 16.08 13.07 -4.20
N LEU A 193 16.93 12.06 -4.40
CA LEU A 193 17.07 10.95 -3.46
C LEU A 193 17.59 11.39 -2.09
N GLN A 194 18.56 12.31 -2.04
CA GLN A 194 19.11 12.79 -0.76
C GLN A 194 18.05 13.57 0.02
N SER A 195 17.32 14.46 -0.66
CA SER A 195 16.22 15.25 -0.11
C SER A 195 15.07 14.36 0.40
N LEU A 196 14.75 13.28 -0.32
CA LEU A 196 13.75 12.29 0.11
C LEU A 196 14.20 11.58 1.38
N GLU A 197 15.44 11.08 1.43
CA GLU A 197 15.97 10.40 2.61
C GLU A 197 16.00 11.31 3.84
N GLU A 198 16.43 12.56 3.69
CA GLU A 198 16.45 13.55 4.76
C GLU A 198 15.03 13.85 5.26
N SER A 199 14.10 14.15 4.35
CA SER A 199 12.71 14.45 4.69
C SER A 199 12.02 13.28 5.41
N LEU A 200 12.26 12.05 4.97
CA LEU A 200 11.74 10.85 5.64
C LEU A 200 12.32 10.69 7.05
N ARG A 201 13.63 10.91 7.23
CA ARG A 201 14.28 10.86 8.55
C ARG A 201 13.70 11.90 9.49
N GLU A 202 13.46 13.13 9.03
CA GLU A 202 12.85 14.17 9.84
C GLU A 202 11.42 13.79 10.27
N CYS A 203 10.61 13.25 9.36
CA CYS A 203 9.27 12.75 9.69
C CYS A 203 9.32 11.70 10.80
N ILE A 204 10.22 10.71 10.67
CA ILE A 204 10.42 9.65 11.66
C ILE A 204 10.89 10.23 13.00
N GLN A 205 11.79 11.21 13.00
CA GLN A 205 12.25 11.89 14.23
C GLN A 205 11.13 12.68 14.92
N ARG A 206 10.18 13.24 14.15
CA ARG A 206 8.96 13.87 14.69
C ARG A 206 7.94 12.85 15.20
N GLY A 207 8.22 11.55 15.12
CA GLY A 207 7.33 10.47 15.53
C GLY A 207 6.16 10.24 14.57
N GLU A 208 6.29 10.63 13.31
CA GLU A 208 5.29 10.33 12.28
C GLU A 208 5.43 8.86 11.87
N GLU A 209 4.33 8.12 11.98
CA GLU A 209 4.27 6.67 11.76
C GLU A 209 3.69 6.35 10.37
N ILE A 210 2.86 7.22 9.79
CA ILE A 210 2.38 7.07 8.41
C ILE A 210 2.85 8.29 7.63
N ILE A 211 3.69 8.11 6.62
CA ILE A 211 4.25 9.22 5.84
C ILE A 211 3.69 9.16 4.42
N VAL A 212 2.98 10.22 4.03
CA VAL A 212 2.46 10.38 2.68
C VAL A 212 3.53 11.01 1.79
N LEU A 213 3.71 10.48 0.58
CA LEU A 213 4.51 11.06 -0.50
C LEU A 213 3.60 11.72 -1.56
#